data_AF-A0A1I8AQG6-F1
#
_entry.id   AF-A0A1I8AQG6-F1
#
_cell.length_a   1.000
_cell.length_b   1.000
_cell.length_c   1.000
_cell.angle_alpha   90.00
_cell.angle_beta   90.00
_cell.angle_gamma   90.00
#
_symmetry.space_group_name_H-M   'P 1'
#
loop_
_entity.id
_entity.type
_entity.pdbx_description
1 polymer ?
#
loop_
_entity_poly.entity_id
_entity_poly.type
_entity_poly.pdbx_seq_one_letter_code
_entity_poly.pdbx_strand_id
1 'polypeptide(L)'
;MLKGKSLTLQRYCAGGVDQLVNFVLREAAVSPKVPAPRIIGPINDLTTFAVNFVLKRCSKKEYNLFNAEYGYNRLMFFKPSCVHKYERGERANLQKFHIAFDCAHGNQKRDLLRPASYNGHNEFGLIRNTSLIVVTFA
;
A
#
# COMPACT_ATOMS: atom_id res chain seq x y z
N MET A 1 -13.31 14.88 8.03
CA MET A 1 -12.04 15.02 7.29
C MET A 1 -11.07 13.94 7.78
N LEU A 2 -10.52 13.11 6.88
CA LEU A 2 -9.63 11.99 7.24
C LEU A 2 -8.14 12.31 7.09
N LYS A 3 -7.78 13.42 6.44
CA LYS A 3 -6.39 13.84 6.25
C LYS A 3 -5.59 13.79 7.56
N GLY A 4 -4.40 13.19 7.50
CA GLY A 4 -3.49 12.99 8.64
C GLY A 4 -3.89 11.86 9.58
N LYS A 5 -5.05 11.22 9.40
CA LYS A 5 -5.44 10.05 10.17
C LYS A 5 -4.86 8.80 9.54
N SER A 6 -4.62 7.79 10.37
CA SER A 6 -4.14 6.48 9.94
C SER A 6 -5.09 5.39 10.44
N LEU A 7 -5.39 4.44 9.56
CA LEU A 7 -5.99 3.15 9.90
C LEU A 7 -4.89 2.11 10.01
N THR A 8 -4.80 1.45 11.16
CA THR A 8 -3.83 0.38 11.40
C THR A 8 -4.56 -0.94 11.60
N LEU A 9 -4.19 -1.96 10.84
CA LEU A 9 -4.64 -3.33 11.08
C LEU A 9 -3.44 -4.14 11.58
N GLN A 10 -3.65 -4.95 12.61
CA GLN A 10 -2.60 -5.74 13.26
C GLN A 10 -3.08 -7.16 13.55
N ARG A 11 -2.14 -8.12 13.52
CA ARG A 11 -2.31 -9.57 13.77
C ARG A 11 -3.15 -10.28 12.73
N TYR A 12 -4.43 -9.93 12.60
CA TYR A 12 -5.39 -10.58 11.71
C TYR A 12 -5.79 -9.63 10.57
N CYS A 13 -4.85 -9.35 9.67
CA CYS A 13 -5.05 -8.37 8.61
C CYS A 13 -5.83 -8.93 7.40
N ALA A 14 -5.95 -10.25 7.25
CA ALA A 14 -6.46 -10.90 6.03
C ALA A 14 -7.76 -10.28 5.49
N GLY A 15 -8.82 -10.22 6.32
CA GLY A 15 -10.11 -9.67 5.87
C GLY A 15 -10.06 -8.17 5.53
N GLY A 16 -9.23 -7.38 6.23
CA GLY A 16 -9.07 -5.96 5.92
C GLY A 16 -8.22 -5.73 4.67
N VAL A 17 -7.21 -6.57 4.44
CA VAL A 17 -6.42 -6.58 3.20
C VAL A 17 -7.31 -6.97 2.02
N ASP A 18 -8.18 -7.96 2.17
CA ASP A 18 -9.13 -8.33 1.12
C ASP A 18 -10.08 -7.18 0.78
N GLN A 19 -10.59 -6.45 1.79
CA GLN A 19 -11.40 -5.26 1.56
C GLN A 19 -10.62 -4.16 0.82
N LEU A 20 -9.38 -3.91 1.21
CA LEU A 20 -8.51 -2.92 0.57
C LEU A 20 -8.19 -3.30 -0.89
N VAL A 21 -7.83 -4.55 -1.14
CA VAL A 21 -7.56 -5.08 -2.49
C VAL A 21 -8.82 -4.98 -3.35
N ASN A 22 -9.97 -5.40 -2.83
CA ASN A 22 -11.24 -5.31 -3.55
C ASN A 22 -11.63 -3.87 -3.86
N PHE A 23 -11.40 -2.93 -2.94
CA PHE A 23 -11.57 -1.50 -3.19
C PHE A 23 -10.69 -1.05 -4.36
N VAL A 24 -9.38 -1.35 -4.31
CA VAL A 24 -8.43 -0.96 -5.35
C VAL A 24 -8.78 -1.57 -6.72
N LEU A 25 -9.21 -2.83 -6.76
CA LEU A 25 -9.63 -3.51 -7.98
C LEU A 25 -10.88 -2.88 -8.60
N ARG A 26 -11.87 -2.54 -7.78
CA ARG A 26 -13.07 -1.81 -8.24
C ARG A 26 -12.69 -0.46 -8.84
N GLU A 27 -11.78 0.26 -8.18
CA GLU A 27 -11.26 1.53 -8.66
C GLU A 27 -10.47 1.39 -9.97
N ALA A 28 -9.73 0.30 -10.14
CA ALA A 28 -9.06 -0.02 -11.40
C ALA A 28 -10.07 -0.20 -12.54
N ALA A 29 -11.14 -0.97 -12.29
CA ALA A 29 -12.13 -1.31 -13.31
C ALA A 29 -12.90 -0.09 -13.86
N VAL A 30 -13.07 0.96 -13.05
CA VAL A 30 -13.78 2.18 -13.45
C VAL A 30 -12.85 3.30 -13.91
N SER A 31 -11.53 3.10 -13.83
CA SER A 31 -10.56 4.13 -14.18
C SER A 31 -10.28 4.15 -15.69
N PRO A 32 -10.60 5.24 -16.41
CA PRO A 32 -10.34 5.34 -17.85
C PRO A 32 -8.84 5.35 -18.19
N LYS A 33 -7.98 5.50 -17.17
CA LYS A 33 -6.52 5.50 -17.31
C LYS A 33 -5.93 4.09 -17.26
N VAL A 34 -6.69 3.08 -16.84
CA VAL A 34 -6.23 1.68 -16.80
C VAL A 34 -6.41 1.09 -18.20
N PRO A 35 -5.33 0.69 -18.89
CA PRO A 35 -5.47 -0.04 -20.14
C PRO A 35 -6.27 -1.31 -19.87
N ALA A 36 -7.33 -1.56 -20.66
CA ALA A 36 -8.05 -2.81 -20.61
C ALA A 36 -7.03 -3.95 -20.75
N PRO A 37 -6.88 -4.84 -19.75
CA PRO A 37 -5.84 -5.86 -19.77
C PRO A 37 -6.11 -6.79 -20.95
N ARG A 38 -5.34 -6.66 -22.04
CA ARG A 38 -5.23 -7.71 -23.05
C ARG A 38 -4.31 -8.77 -22.45
N ILE A 39 -4.86 -9.76 -21.73
CA ILE A 39 -4.03 -10.75 -21.03
C ILE A 39 -4.50 -12.18 -21.29
N ILE A 40 -3.52 -13.00 -21.69
CA ILE A 40 -3.52 -14.46 -21.72
C ILE A 40 -2.66 -14.88 -20.51
N GLY A 41 -3.26 -15.30 -19.39
CA GLY A 41 -2.51 -15.68 -18.16
C GLY A 41 -3.39 -15.92 -16.91
N PRO A 42 -2.80 -16.42 -15.79
CA PRO A 42 -3.54 -16.75 -14.57
C PRO A 42 -4.10 -15.53 -13.82
N ILE A 43 -5.25 -15.71 -13.14
CA ILE A 43 -6.01 -14.64 -12.44
C ILE A 43 -5.22 -13.96 -11.30
N ASN A 44 -4.29 -14.67 -10.67
CA ASN A 44 -3.44 -14.12 -9.60
C ASN A 44 -2.48 -13.03 -10.12
N ASP A 45 -1.99 -13.19 -11.35
CA ASP A 45 -1.13 -12.21 -12.01
C ASP A 45 -1.92 -10.98 -12.43
N LEU A 46 -3.17 -11.18 -12.87
CA LEU A 46 -4.09 -10.08 -13.20
C LEU A 46 -4.40 -9.21 -11.98
N THR A 47 -4.67 -9.84 -10.84
CA THR A 47 -4.95 -9.13 -9.59
C THR A 47 -3.75 -8.31 -9.14
N THR A 48 -2.56 -8.91 -9.19
CA THR A 48 -1.30 -8.24 -8.83
C THR A 48 -0.99 -7.09 -9.78
N PHE A 49 -1.20 -7.28 -11.09
CA PHE A 49 -1.03 -6.26 -12.10
C PHE A 49 -1.98 -5.07 -11.89
N ALA A 50 -3.29 -5.33 -11.75
CA ALA A 50 -4.30 -4.29 -11.56
C ALA A 50 -4.04 -3.48 -10.29
N VAL A 51 -3.65 -4.14 -9.21
CA VAL A 51 -3.32 -3.47 -7.96
C VAL A 51 -2.04 -2.65 -8.09
N ASN A 52 -0.97 -3.17 -8.70
CA ASN A 52 0.27 -2.41 -8.94
C ASN A 52 0.06 -1.21 -9.89
N PHE A 53 -0.95 -1.26 -10.76
CA PHE A 53 -1.29 -0.15 -11.64
C PHE A 53 -1.94 1.01 -10.85
N VAL A 54 -2.86 0.69 -9.96
CA VAL A 54 -3.60 1.68 -9.17
C VAL A 54 -2.79 2.16 -7.97
N LEU A 55 -2.14 1.25 -7.25
CA LEU A 55 -1.25 1.55 -6.14
C LEU A 55 0.18 1.71 -6.63
N LYS A 56 0.62 2.97 -6.72
CA LYS A 56 1.96 3.30 -7.20
C LYS A 56 2.93 3.31 -6.05
N ARG A 57 4.14 2.79 -6.26
CA ARG A 57 5.25 3.01 -5.32
C ARG A 57 5.56 4.52 -5.24
N CYS A 58 5.72 5.04 -4.03
CA CYS A 58 6.23 6.39 -3.82
C CYS A 58 7.71 6.49 -4.23
N SER A 59 8.04 7.55 -4.96
CA SER A 59 9.42 7.98 -5.17
C SER A 59 10.05 8.45 -3.86
N LYS A 60 11.40 8.56 -3.83
CA LYS A 60 12.13 9.11 -2.68
C LYS A 60 11.63 10.50 -2.27
N LYS A 61 11.32 11.37 -3.25
CA LYS A 61 10.80 12.72 -3.00
C LYS A 61 9.42 12.67 -2.34
N GLU A 62 8.52 11.85 -2.85
CA GLU A 62 7.17 11.69 -2.30
C GLU A 62 7.19 11.09 -0.90
N TYR A 63 8.03 10.08 -0.69
CA TYR A 63 8.26 9.51 0.64
C TYR A 63 8.77 10.58 1.63
N ASN A 64 9.76 11.40 1.24
CA ASN A 64 10.31 12.43 2.12
C ASN A 64 9.24 13.47 2.51
N LEU A 65 8.41 13.90 1.55
CA LEU A 65 7.30 14.84 1.81
C LEU A 65 6.28 14.22 2.77
N PHE A 66 5.85 12.99 2.48
CA PHE A 66 4.92 12.25 3.30
C PHE A 66 5.46 12.02 4.73
N ASN A 67 6.73 11.65 4.86
CA ASN A 67 7.36 11.47 6.17
C ASN A 67 7.46 12.78 6.96
N ALA A 68 7.77 13.89 6.30
CA ALA A 68 7.82 15.21 6.94
C ALA A 68 6.44 15.68 7.42
N GLU A 69 5.38 15.45 6.63
CA GLU A 69 4.02 15.88 6.95
C GLU A 69 3.37 15.01 8.06
N TYR A 70 3.55 13.69 8.01
CA TYR A 70 2.81 12.76 8.87
C TYR A 70 3.67 12.00 9.90
N GLY A 71 4.99 12.22 9.93
CA GLY A 71 5.88 11.57 10.90
C GLY A 71 5.96 10.05 10.71
N TYR A 72 5.97 9.57 9.47
CA TYR A 72 5.83 8.15 9.14
C TYR A 72 6.97 7.26 9.68
N ASN A 73 8.14 7.84 9.92
CA ASN A 73 9.27 7.19 10.57
C ASN A 73 8.97 6.67 12.00
N ARG A 74 7.84 7.07 12.58
CA ARG A 74 7.34 6.52 13.86
C ARG A 74 6.68 5.15 13.70
N LEU A 75 6.29 4.77 12.49
CA LEU A 75 5.68 3.48 12.21
C LEU A 75 6.77 2.47 11.89
N MET A 76 6.88 1.47 12.75
CA MET A 76 7.98 0.52 12.76
C MET A 76 7.48 -0.87 12.38
N PHE A 77 8.22 -1.52 11.48
CA PHE A 77 7.91 -2.83 10.90
C PHE A 77 9.12 -3.77 11.07
N PHE A 78 8.90 -5.08 11.11
CA PHE A 78 10.04 -6.03 11.14
C PHE A 78 10.72 -6.09 9.78
N LYS A 79 9.93 -6.23 8.72
CA LYS A 79 10.40 -6.23 7.33
C LYS A 79 9.56 -5.25 6.51
N PRO A 80 9.86 -3.95 6.55
CA PRO A 80 9.00 -2.95 5.92
C PRO A 80 8.87 -3.13 4.40
N SER A 81 7.66 -2.96 3.89
CA SER A 81 7.41 -2.68 2.48
C SER A 81 7.95 -1.30 2.09
N CYS A 82 7.99 -1.02 0.78
CA CYS A 82 8.02 0.36 0.32
C CYS A 82 6.68 1.04 0.61
N VAL A 83 6.67 2.38 0.59
CA VAL A 83 5.40 3.12 0.70
C VAL A 83 4.73 3.13 -0.66
N HIS A 84 3.50 2.61 -0.71
CA HIS A 84 2.62 2.71 -1.88
C HIS A 84 1.62 3.85 -1.68
N LYS A 85 1.13 4.42 -2.78
CA LYS A 85 0.11 5.47 -2.76
C LYS A 85 -1.02 5.15 -3.72
N TYR A 86 -2.21 5.54 -3.29
CA TYR A 86 -3.41 5.66 -4.12
C TYR A 86 -3.71 7.14 -4.32
N GLU A 87 -4.06 7.53 -5.54
CA GLU A 87 -4.49 8.89 -5.87
C GLU A 87 -5.68 8.81 -6.83
N ARG A 88 -6.79 9.45 -6.47
CA ARG A 88 -7.99 9.60 -7.31
C ARG A 88 -8.46 11.04 -7.35
N GLY A 89 -8.94 11.47 -8.51
CA GLY A 89 -9.45 12.83 -8.72
C GLY A 89 -8.33 13.81 -9.05
N GLU A 90 -8.69 15.09 -9.14
CA GLU A 90 -7.77 16.17 -9.48
C GLU A 90 -8.01 17.38 -8.56
N ARG A 91 -6.94 18.11 -8.26
CA ARG A 91 -6.96 19.37 -7.51
C ARG A 91 -7.73 19.24 -6.17
N ALA A 92 -8.85 19.96 -6.04
CA ALA A 92 -9.65 20.05 -4.81
C ALA A 92 -10.36 18.74 -4.43
N ASN A 93 -10.50 17.80 -5.36
CA ASN A 93 -11.14 16.49 -5.13
C ASN A 93 -10.10 15.35 -5.07
N LEU A 94 -8.83 15.67 -4.87
CA LEU A 94 -7.78 14.67 -4.77
C LEU A 94 -7.97 13.86 -3.48
N GLN A 95 -8.35 12.60 -3.63
CA GLN A 95 -8.34 11.62 -2.55
C GLN A 95 -7.03 10.85 -2.62
N LYS A 96 -6.25 10.94 -1.54
CA LYS A 96 -4.95 10.28 -1.47
C LYS A 96 -4.84 9.48 -0.19
N PHE A 97 -4.26 8.29 -0.30
CA PHE A 97 -3.77 7.58 0.88
C PHE A 97 -2.49 6.84 0.56
N HIS A 98 -1.72 6.58 1.61
CA HIS A 98 -0.47 5.85 1.55
C HIS A 98 -0.61 4.55 2.33
N ILE A 99 0.08 3.50 1.87
CA ILE A 99 0.10 2.20 2.51
C ILE A 99 1.56 1.81 2.74
N ALA A 100 1.87 1.34 3.94
CA ALA A 100 3.00 0.44 4.13
C ALA A 100 2.59 -0.72 5.05
N PHE A 101 3.29 -1.83 4.92
CA PHE A 101 2.95 -3.06 5.61
C PHE A 101 4.20 -3.88 5.91
N ASP A 102 4.07 -4.83 6.83
CA ASP A 102 5.14 -5.76 7.14
C ASP A 102 5.14 -6.90 6.12
N CYS A 103 6.26 -7.08 5.43
CA CYS A 103 6.47 -8.14 4.45
C CYS A 103 6.92 -9.46 5.12
N ALA A 104 7.18 -9.47 6.43
CA ALA A 104 7.60 -10.67 7.13
C ALA A 104 6.51 -11.75 7.08
N HIS A 105 6.92 -12.98 6.74
CA HIS A 105 6.08 -14.16 6.86
C HIS A 105 6.49 -14.94 8.11
N GLY A 106 5.60 -15.05 9.09
CA GLY A 106 5.79 -15.86 10.30
C GLY A 106 6.89 -15.38 11.25
N ASN A 107 7.34 -16.30 12.12
CA ASN A 107 8.32 -16.10 13.20
C ASN A 107 9.77 -15.93 12.69
N GLN A 108 9.99 -15.06 11.71
CA GLN A 108 11.35 -14.65 11.38
C GLN A 108 11.95 -13.98 12.61
N LYS A 109 13.15 -14.45 13.01
CA LYS A 109 13.88 -13.99 14.20
C LYS A 109 13.85 -12.46 14.24
N ARG A 110 13.62 -11.92 15.44
CA ARG A 110 13.45 -10.49 15.77
C ARG A 110 14.50 -9.61 15.09
N ASP A 111 14.29 -9.27 13.83
CA ASP A 111 15.03 -8.22 13.17
C ASP A 111 14.72 -6.92 13.90
N LEU A 112 15.71 -6.03 13.96
CA LEU A 112 15.51 -4.69 14.48
C LEU A 112 14.37 -4.04 13.72
N LEU A 113 13.37 -3.57 14.46
CA LEU A 113 12.26 -2.79 13.93
C LEU A 113 12.81 -1.60 13.13
N ARG A 114 12.28 -1.39 11.93
CA ARG A 114 12.70 -0.32 11.01
C ARG A 114 11.47 0.39 10.43
N PRO A 115 11.59 1.70 10.15
CA PRO A 115 10.51 2.41 9.47
C PRO A 115 10.36 1.93 8.03
N ALA A 116 9.15 2.03 7.49
CA ALA A 116 9.01 1.87 6.04
C ALA A 116 9.77 2.98 5.32
N SER A 117 10.32 2.66 4.16
CA SER A 117 11.13 3.59 3.39
C SER A 117 10.92 3.42 1.91
N TYR A 118 11.41 4.37 1.11
CA TYR A 118 11.40 4.23 -0.36
C TYR A 118 12.22 3.03 -0.88
N ASN A 119 13.10 2.47 -0.06
CA ASN A 119 13.92 1.29 -0.35
C ASN A 119 13.38 -0.02 0.29
N GLY A 120 12.15 -0.01 0.84
CA GLY A 120 11.52 -1.21 1.37
C GLY A 120 11.15 -2.23 0.28
N HIS A 121 10.66 -3.40 0.69
CA HIS A 121 10.24 -4.44 -0.25
C HIS A 121 9.10 -3.95 -1.15
N ASN A 122 9.25 -4.10 -2.47
CA ASN A 122 8.31 -3.57 -3.47
C ASN A 122 7.25 -4.58 -3.93
N GLU A 123 7.27 -5.80 -3.40
CA GLU A 123 6.35 -6.86 -3.78
C GLU A 123 5.01 -6.67 -3.06
N PHE A 124 4.08 -5.93 -3.67
CA PHE A 124 2.76 -5.69 -3.10
C PHE A 124 2.00 -6.98 -2.79
N GLY A 125 2.22 -8.06 -3.56
CA GLY A 125 1.59 -9.37 -3.33
C GLY A 125 1.79 -9.92 -1.91
N LEU A 126 2.85 -9.50 -1.21
CA LEU A 126 3.13 -9.89 0.17
C LEU A 126 2.13 -9.32 1.19
N ILE A 127 1.34 -8.32 0.81
CA ILE A 127 0.34 -7.68 1.68
C ILE A 127 -0.70 -8.68 2.21
N ARG A 128 -1.02 -9.74 1.44
CA ARG A 128 -2.03 -10.74 1.81
C ARG A 128 -1.64 -11.53 3.06
N ASN A 129 -0.35 -11.65 3.33
CA ASN A 129 0.20 -12.40 4.45
C ASN A 129 0.74 -11.49 5.56
N THR A 130 0.47 -10.17 5.48
CA THR A 130 0.98 -9.22 6.46
C THR A 130 0.29 -9.37 7.82
N SER A 131 1.05 -9.15 8.89
CA SER A 131 0.54 -9.04 10.26
C SER A 131 0.40 -7.59 10.74
N LEU A 132 0.82 -6.62 9.93
CA LEU A 132 0.71 -5.20 10.23
C LEU A 132 0.64 -4.39 8.94
N ILE A 133 -0.43 -3.64 8.77
CA ILE A 133 -0.62 -2.68 7.68
C ILE A 133 -1.07 -1.34 8.24
N VAL A 134 -0.52 -0.27 7.69
CA VAL A 134 -0.91 1.10 8.03
C VAL A 134 -1.33 1.84 6.76
N VAL A 135 -2.55 2.36 6.77
CA VAL A 135 -3.12 3.20 5.72
C VAL A 135 -3.24 4.63 6.25
N THR A 136 -2.50 5.57 5.68
CA THR A 136 -2.51 6.99 6.09
C THR A 136 -3.20 7.84 5.03
N PHE A 137 -4.27 8.53 5.42
CA PHE A 137 -5.05 9.40 4.53
C PHE A 137 -4.38 10.77 4.40
N ALA A 138 -4.18 11.25 3.17
CA ALA A 138 -3.47 12.49 2.84
C ALA A 138 -4.35 13.49 2.09
#